data_AF-A0A2K4FDQ2-F1
#
_entry.id   AF-A0A2K4FDQ2-F1
#
_cell.length_a   1.000
_cell.length_b   1.000
_cell.length_c   1.000
_cell.angle_alpha   90.00
_cell.angle_beta   90.00
_cell.angle_gamma   90.00
#
_symmetry.space_group_name_H-M   'P 1'
#
loop_
_entity.id
_entity.type
_entity.pdbx_description
1 polymer ?
#
loop_
_entity_poly.entity_id
_entity_poly.type
_entity_poly.pdbx_seq_one_letter_code
_entity_poly.pdbx_strand_id
1 'polypeptide(L)'
;MAETLNVYKGDELVKSAEYADGQATVTIDGLNANTSYKAGTYTVTRKNENGESEKVKVPGFKTKPIAVSGVTVEPTTMSLNVGEEGVLKATVTPSTATNKSISLASSNEDVATVNQNGHVTGVAPGQANITVTTEDGNKKATTKVTVNQPQSDSDESQE
;
A
#
# COMPACT_ATOMS: atom_id res chain seq x y z
N MET A 1 14.85 -0.01 43.38
CA MET A 1 15.60 0.86 42.45
C MET A 1 15.07 0.55 41.07
N ALA A 2 14.26 1.45 40.50
CA ALA A 2 13.76 1.27 39.14
C ALA A 2 14.86 1.76 38.18
N GLU A 3 15.52 0.84 37.50
CA GLU A 3 16.40 1.18 36.40
C GLU A 3 15.56 1.26 35.13
N THR A 4 15.85 2.20 34.26
CA THR A 4 15.14 2.34 32.98
C THR A 4 16.12 2.28 31.82
N LEU A 5 15.72 1.61 30.75
CA LEU A 5 16.43 1.59 29.49
C LEU A 5 15.76 2.60 28.55
N ASN A 6 16.50 3.65 28.20
CA ASN A 6 16.08 4.70 27.28
C ASN A 6 16.61 4.39 25.89
N VAL A 7 15.77 4.45 24.87
CA VAL A 7 16.10 4.24 23.47
C VAL A 7 15.92 5.54 22.72
N TYR A 8 16.98 5.97 22.06
CA TYR A 8 17.05 7.18 21.27
C TYR A 8 17.20 6.84 19.80
N LYS A 9 16.66 7.68 18.93
CA LYS A 9 16.89 7.67 17.49
C LYS A 9 17.63 8.96 17.14
N GLY A 10 18.94 8.87 16.94
CA GLY A 10 19.81 10.05 16.94
C GLY A 10 19.89 10.68 18.34
N ASP A 11 19.30 11.86 18.53
CA ASP A 11 19.25 12.57 19.81
C ASP A 11 17.84 12.63 20.43
N GLU A 12 16.82 12.15 19.73
CA GLU A 12 15.45 12.12 20.24
C GLU A 12 15.19 10.82 21.00
N LEU A 13 14.70 10.91 22.24
CA LEU A 13 14.22 9.77 23.00
C LEU A 13 12.94 9.23 22.36
N VAL A 14 13.01 8.04 21.77
CA VAL A 14 11.87 7.41 21.08
C VAL A 14 11.09 6.44 21.97
N LYS A 15 11.74 5.82 22.95
CA LYS A 15 11.08 4.88 23.87
C LYS A 15 11.88 4.72 25.16
N SER A 16 11.21 4.38 26.26
CA SER A 16 11.85 3.93 27.49
C SER A 16 11.15 2.69 28.01
N ALA A 17 11.90 1.76 28.61
CA ALA A 17 11.37 0.56 29.26
C ALA A 17 11.97 0.42 30.65
N GLU A 18 11.21 -0.11 31.60
CA GLU A 18 11.77 -0.47 32.90
C GLU A 18 12.63 -1.72 32.76
N TYR A 19 13.77 -1.72 33.43
CA TYR A 19 14.69 -2.83 33.50
C TYR A 19 14.25 -3.73 34.65
N ALA A 20 13.67 -4.89 34.32
CA ALA A 20 13.11 -5.85 35.27
C ALA A 20 13.66 -7.24 34.95
N ASP A 21 13.89 -8.07 35.98
CA ASP A 21 14.36 -9.46 35.79
C ASP A 21 15.66 -9.60 34.97
N GLY A 22 16.56 -8.61 35.04
CA GLY A 22 17.86 -8.64 34.38
C GLY A 22 17.83 -8.35 32.88
N GLN A 23 16.67 -8.03 32.29
CA GLN A 23 16.53 -7.62 30.89
C GLN A 23 15.55 -6.44 30.76
N ALA A 24 15.61 -5.73 29.63
CA ALA A 24 14.59 -4.75 29.26
C ALA A 24 14.17 -5.02 27.81
N THR A 25 12.87 -5.14 27.58
CA THR A 25 12.32 -5.28 26.23
C THR A 25 11.77 -3.94 25.78
N VAL A 26 12.27 -3.46 24.64
CA VAL A 26 11.79 -2.21 24.03
C VAL A 26 11.14 -2.55 22.70
N THR A 27 9.86 -2.23 22.58
CA THR A 27 9.15 -2.30 21.31
C THR A 27 9.19 -0.93 20.64
N ILE A 28 9.77 -0.87 19.45
CA ILE A 28 9.78 0.32 18.59
C ILE A 28 8.71 0.12 17.53
N ASP A 29 7.60 0.83 17.68
CA ASP A 29 6.50 0.85 16.72
C ASP A 29 6.74 1.88 15.61
N GLY A 30 5.99 1.78 14.51
CA GLY A 30 6.09 2.74 13.40
C GLY A 30 7.34 2.61 12.55
N LEU A 31 8.04 1.48 12.61
CA LEU A 31 9.15 1.20 11.71
C LEU A 31 8.64 1.03 10.28
N ASN A 32 9.27 1.72 9.33
CA ASN A 32 9.04 1.49 7.91
C ASN A 32 9.37 0.05 7.53
N ALA A 33 8.48 -0.59 6.78
CA ALA A 33 8.65 -1.94 6.26
C ALA A 33 9.76 -2.00 5.20
N ASN A 34 10.37 -3.18 5.04
CA ASN A 34 11.48 -3.42 4.11
C ASN A 34 12.62 -2.39 4.21
N THR A 35 12.81 -1.80 5.39
CA THR A 35 13.80 -0.76 5.64
C THR A 35 14.94 -1.35 6.45
N SER A 36 16.16 -1.12 5.97
CA SER A 36 17.37 -1.53 6.70
C SER A 36 17.82 -0.38 7.60
N TYR A 37 17.69 -0.56 8.90
CA TYR A 37 18.20 0.37 9.90
C TYR A 37 19.67 0.02 10.15
N LYS A 38 20.57 0.99 9.96
CA LYS A 38 22.01 0.77 10.15
C LYS A 38 22.35 0.71 11.64
N ALA A 39 23.46 0.06 11.96
CA ALA A 39 23.96 0.03 13.33
C ALA A 39 24.21 1.47 13.82
N GLY A 40 23.70 1.80 15.02
CA GLY A 40 23.75 3.14 15.58
C GLY A 40 22.68 4.12 15.09
N THR A 41 21.70 3.68 14.28
CA THR A 41 20.49 4.48 14.05
C THR A 41 19.68 4.64 15.34
N TYR A 42 19.66 3.58 16.15
CA TYR A 42 19.12 3.61 17.50
C TYR A 42 20.27 3.48 18.50
N THR A 43 20.20 4.24 19.58
CA THR A 43 21.13 4.14 20.71
C THR A 43 20.36 3.91 21.99
N VAL A 44 20.87 3.06 22.88
CA VAL A 44 20.25 2.81 24.18
C VAL A 44 21.13 3.34 25.30
N THR A 45 20.52 3.90 26.34
CA THR A 45 21.19 4.25 27.60
C THR A 45 20.44 3.59 28.74
N ARG A 46 21.14 3.30 29.82
CA ARG A 46 20.55 2.84 31.08
C ARG A 46 20.58 3.99 32.07
N LYS A 47 19.43 4.33 32.63
CA LYS A 47 19.28 5.38 33.64
C LYS A 47 18.99 4.74 34.99
N ASN A 48 19.71 5.18 36.00
CA ASN A 48 19.47 4.83 37.40
C ASN A 48 19.52 6.09 38.29
N GLU A 49 19.44 5.90 39.60
CA GLU A 49 19.51 7.00 40.59
C GLU A 49 20.86 7.75 40.57
N ASN A 50 21.91 7.16 40.01
CA ASN A 50 23.26 7.74 39.93
C ASN A 50 23.54 8.47 38.61
N GLY A 51 22.65 8.38 37.61
CA GLY A 51 22.81 9.04 36.31
C GLY A 51 22.45 8.15 35.11
N GLU A 52 22.82 8.61 33.90
CA GLU A 52 22.66 7.87 32.64
C GLU A 52 24.00 7.27 32.20
N SER A 53 23.97 6.03 31.68
CA SER A 53 25.12 5.36 31.09
C SER A 53 25.51 5.94 29.72
N GLU A 54 26.67 5.53 29.20
CA GLU A 54 27.05 5.82 27.82
C GLU A 54 26.01 5.28 26.81
N LYS A 55 25.85 5.98 25.69
CA LYS A 55 24.97 5.59 24.58
C LYS A 55 25.55 4.37 23.85
N VAL A 56 24.87 3.23 23.96
CA VAL A 56 25.23 2.00 23.24
C VAL A 56 24.50 1.94 21.90
N LYS A 57 25.22 1.70 20.81
CA LYS A 57 24.64 1.58 19.46
C LYS A 57 23.91 0.26 19.30
N VAL A 58 22.63 0.29 18.95
CA VAL A 58 21.87 -0.90 18.58
C VAL A 58 22.42 -1.45 17.26
N PRO A 59 22.65 -2.78 17.14
CA PRO A 59 23.06 -3.39 15.88
C PRO A 59 22.02 -3.13 14.77
N GLY A 60 22.49 -3.10 13.53
CA GLY A 60 21.61 -2.88 12.39
C GLY A 60 20.59 -4.02 12.26
N PHE A 61 19.34 -3.68 11.98
CA PHE A 61 18.28 -4.65 11.76
C PHE A 61 17.49 -4.29 10.49
N LYS A 62 16.91 -5.30 9.85
CA LYS A 62 16.09 -5.13 8.65
C LYS A 62 14.67 -5.53 8.97
N THR A 63 13.72 -4.62 8.73
CA THR A 63 12.30 -4.95 8.83
C THR A 63 11.87 -5.81 7.66
N LYS A 64 10.98 -6.78 7.91
CA LYS A 64 10.39 -7.58 6.83
C LYS A 64 9.48 -6.70 5.96
N PRO A 65 9.33 -7.02 4.66
CA PRO A 65 8.31 -6.38 3.85
C PRO A 65 6.92 -6.69 4.41
N ILE A 66 6.03 -5.70 4.39
CA ILE A 66 4.62 -5.89 4.73
C ILE A 66 3.94 -6.35 3.45
N ALA A 67 3.47 -7.60 3.48
CA ALA A 67 2.72 -8.18 2.39
C ALA A 67 1.31 -7.58 2.30
N VAL A 68 0.78 -7.54 1.09
CA VAL A 68 -0.60 -7.14 0.82
C VAL A 68 -1.55 -8.19 1.38
N SER A 69 -2.48 -7.74 2.23
CA SER A 69 -3.52 -8.59 2.80
C SER A 69 -4.74 -8.69 1.87
N GLY A 70 -5.04 -7.64 1.11
CA GLY A 70 -6.18 -7.59 0.22
C GLY A 70 -6.12 -6.44 -0.79
N VAL A 71 -6.92 -6.58 -1.84
CA VAL A 71 -7.17 -5.53 -2.83
C VAL A 71 -8.67 -5.41 -3.04
N THR A 72 -9.17 -4.18 -3.04
CA THR A 72 -10.55 -3.87 -3.39
C THR A 72 -10.55 -3.01 -4.64
N VAL A 73 -11.58 -3.15 -5.48
CA VAL A 73 -11.76 -2.33 -6.67
C VAL A 73 -13.16 -1.74 -6.67
N GLU A 74 -13.27 -0.44 -6.88
CA GLU A 74 -14.55 0.25 -6.95
C GLU A 74 -14.58 1.22 -8.14
N PRO A 75 -15.68 1.26 -8.92
CA PRO A 75 -16.85 0.40 -8.82
C PRO A 75 -16.58 -1.04 -9.33
N THR A 76 -17.33 -2.02 -8.82
CA THR A 76 -17.28 -3.43 -9.31
C THR A 76 -18.01 -3.61 -10.64
N THR A 77 -18.88 -2.67 -11.00
CA THR A 77 -19.58 -2.62 -12.28
C THR A 77 -19.54 -1.21 -12.82
N MET A 78 -19.20 -1.06 -14.10
CA MET A 78 -19.11 0.22 -14.77
C MET A 78 -19.85 0.14 -16.10
N SER A 79 -20.58 1.19 -16.45
CA SER A 79 -21.23 1.33 -17.75
C SER A 79 -20.62 2.52 -18.46
N LEU A 80 -20.13 2.31 -19.67
CA LEU A 80 -19.52 3.32 -20.54
C LEU A 80 -20.19 3.27 -21.90
N ASN A 81 -20.16 4.35 -22.65
CA ASN A 81 -20.49 4.34 -24.08
C ASN A 81 -19.22 4.11 -24.90
N VAL A 82 -19.37 3.74 -26.18
CA VAL A 82 -18.22 3.67 -27.09
C VAL A 82 -17.53 5.03 -27.17
N GLY A 83 -16.22 5.05 -26.96
CA GLY A 83 -15.40 6.25 -26.89
C GLY A 83 -15.38 6.93 -25.51
N GLU A 84 -16.19 6.49 -24.55
CA GLU A 84 -16.11 7.00 -23.18
C GLU A 84 -15.02 6.31 -22.37
N GLU A 85 -14.51 7.06 -21.40
CA GLU A 85 -13.50 6.62 -20.46
C GLU A 85 -14.08 6.59 -19.05
N GLY A 86 -13.75 5.55 -18.30
CA GLY A 86 -14.07 5.41 -16.89
C GLY A 86 -12.82 5.16 -16.07
N VAL A 87 -12.85 5.53 -14.80
CA VAL A 87 -11.74 5.30 -13.88
C VAL A 87 -12.18 4.34 -12.81
N LEU A 88 -11.48 3.20 -12.70
CA LEU A 88 -11.64 2.28 -11.57
C LEU A 88 -10.60 2.62 -10.50
N LYS A 89 -11.01 2.56 -9.24
CA LYS A 89 -10.16 2.83 -8.09
C LYS A 89 -9.83 1.52 -7.39
N ALA A 90 -8.61 1.04 -7.59
CA ALA A 90 -8.07 -0.09 -6.84
C ALA A 90 -7.43 0.40 -5.54
N THR A 91 -7.83 -0.16 -4.40
CA THR A 91 -7.29 0.15 -3.08
C THR A 91 -6.60 -1.08 -2.50
N VAL A 92 -5.30 -0.97 -2.26
CA VAL A 92 -4.47 -2.03 -1.67
C VAL A 92 -4.45 -1.88 -0.15
N THR A 93 -4.71 -2.97 0.57
CA THR A 93 -4.72 -3.02 2.04
C THR A 93 -3.74 -4.08 2.57
N PRO A 94 -2.96 -3.79 3.62
CA PRO A 94 -2.90 -2.52 4.37
C PRO A 94 -2.18 -1.39 3.61
N SER A 95 -2.42 -0.13 3.97
CA SER A 95 -1.77 1.04 3.35
C SER A 95 -0.24 1.08 3.60
N THR A 96 0.25 0.29 4.55
CA THR A 96 1.66 0.10 4.87
C THR A 96 2.33 -1.01 4.04
N ALA A 97 1.59 -1.65 3.13
CA ALA A 97 2.14 -2.64 2.22
C ALA A 97 3.34 -2.06 1.46
N THR A 98 4.44 -2.82 1.45
CA THR A 98 5.70 -2.40 0.84
C THR A 98 5.58 -2.34 -0.69
N ASN A 99 4.85 -3.29 -1.27
CA ASN A 99 4.61 -3.35 -2.70
C ASN A 99 3.11 -3.14 -2.97
N LYS A 100 2.79 -2.01 -3.59
CA LYS A 100 1.43 -1.62 -3.99
C LYS A 100 1.22 -1.75 -5.50
N SER A 101 2.16 -2.36 -6.20
CA SER A 101 2.04 -2.61 -7.63
C SER A 101 0.85 -3.52 -7.91
N ILE A 102 0.01 -3.07 -8.82
CA ILE A 102 -1.14 -3.82 -9.33
C ILE A 102 -0.99 -3.97 -10.84
N SER A 103 -1.37 -5.13 -11.33
CA SER A 103 -1.52 -5.41 -12.75
C SER A 103 -3.00 -5.45 -13.10
N LEU A 104 -3.41 -4.71 -14.11
CA LEU A 104 -4.76 -4.70 -14.65
C LEU A 104 -4.77 -5.45 -15.98
N ALA A 105 -5.76 -6.32 -16.17
CA ALA A 105 -5.95 -7.04 -17.41
C ALA A 105 -7.43 -7.01 -17.81
N SER A 106 -7.73 -6.61 -19.05
CA SER A 106 -9.07 -6.73 -19.61
C SER A 106 -9.27 -8.13 -20.20
N SER A 107 -10.46 -8.70 -20.02
CA SER A 107 -10.82 -9.95 -20.69
C SER A 107 -11.09 -9.78 -22.18
N ASN A 108 -11.34 -8.54 -22.63
CA ASN A 108 -11.69 -8.24 -24.02
C ASN A 108 -11.29 -6.81 -24.40
N GLU A 109 -10.07 -6.64 -24.91
CA GLU A 109 -9.49 -5.35 -25.29
C GLU A 109 -10.16 -4.72 -26.52
N ASP A 110 -10.80 -5.53 -27.37
CA ASP A 110 -11.59 -5.04 -28.52
C ASP A 110 -12.86 -4.31 -28.07
N VAL A 111 -13.38 -4.63 -26.87
CA VAL A 111 -14.57 -4.01 -26.27
C VAL A 111 -14.17 -2.90 -25.30
N ALA A 112 -13.25 -3.18 -24.37
CA ALA A 112 -12.75 -2.20 -23.42
C ALA A 112 -11.28 -2.44 -23.08
N THR A 113 -10.46 -1.39 -23.18
CA THR A 113 -9.04 -1.41 -22.80
C THR A 113 -8.85 -0.81 -21.41
N VAL A 114 -7.79 -1.20 -20.70
CA VAL A 114 -7.45 -0.61 -19.40
C VAL A 114 -5.96 -0.34 -19.27
N ASN A 115 -5.63 0.84 -18.74
CA ASN A 115 -4.26 1.24 -18.44
C ASN A 115 -3.88 0.96 -16.99
N GLN A 116 -2.57 0.94 -16.71
CA GLN A 116 -2.02 0.71 -15.36
C GLN A 116 -2.50 1.72 -14.30
N ASN A 117 -2.98 2.90 -14.74
CA ASN A 117 -3.58 3.91 -13.86
C ASN A 117 -5.04 3.61 -13.48
N GLY A 118 -5.63 2.51 -13.96
CA GLY A 118 -7.05 2.20 -13.77
C GLY A 118 -7.99 2.99 -14.69
N HIS A 119 -7.47 3.55 -15.79
CA HIS A 119 -8.29 4.17 -16.83
C HIS A 119 -8.79 3.10 -17.79
N VAL A 120 -10.10 3.00 -17.93
CA VAL A 120 -10.80 2.07 -18.81
C VAL A 120 -11.40 2.84 -19.96
N THR A 121 -11.15 2.44 -21.21
CA THR A 121 -11.71 3.09 -22.40
C THR A 121 -12.60 2.11 -23.13
N GLY A 122 -13.85 2.50 -23.41
CA GLY A 122 -14.77 1.72 -24.23
C GLY A 122 -14.45 1.87 -25.72
N VAL A 123 -14.15 0.77 -26.39
CA VAL A 123 -13.79 0.74 -27.82
C VAL A 123 -14.97 0.26 -28.68
N ALA A 124 -15.67 -0.78 -28.24
CA ALA A 124 -16.78 -1.37 -28.97
C ALA A 124 -17.91 -1.78 -28.01
N PRO A 125 -19.17 -1.81 -28.46
CA PRO A 125 -20.29 -2.20 -27.62
C PRO A 125 -20.16 -3.67 -27.20
N GLY A 126 -20.34 -3.96 -25.92
CA GLY A 126 -20.17 -5.31 -25.38
C GLY A 126 -19.97 -5.35 -23.87
N GLN A 127 -19.53 -6.49 -23.36
CA GLN A 127 -19.17 -6.67 -21.96
C GLN A 127 -17.72 -7.12 -21.85
N ALA A 128 -16.94 -6.45 -21.01
CA ALA A 128 -15.57 -6.79 -20.69
C ALA A 128 -15.39 -6.91 -19.17
N ASN A 129 -14.57 -7.84 -18.72
CA ASN A 129 -14.25 -8.01 -17.30
C ASN A 129 -12.80 -7.63 -17.07
N ILE A 130 -12.58 -6.67 -16.18
CA ILE A 130 -11.26 -6.17 -15.84
C ILE A 130 -10.81 -6.79 -14.54
N THR A 131 -9.71 -7.54 -14.60
CA THR A 131 -9.13 -8.21 -13.45
C THR A 131 -7.93 -7.43 -12.93
N VAL A 132 -8.05 -6.90 -11.72
CA VAL A 132 -6.96 -6.32 -10.94
C VAL A 132 -6.27 -7.44 -10.19
N THR A 133 -4.97 -7.64 -10.38
CA THR A 133 -4.15 -8.58 -9.61
C THR A 133 -3.04 -7.80 -8.90
N THR A 134 -2.86 -8.00 -7.59
CA THR A 134 -1.68 -7.46 -6.87
C THR A 134 -0.47 -8.33 -7.15
N GLU A 135 0.67 -7.73 -7.46
CA GLU A 135 1.93 -8.47 -7.60
C GLU A 135 2.33 -9.11 -6.26
N ASP A 136 2.04 -8.42 -5.18
CA ASP A 136 2.29 -8.87 -3.83
C ASP A 136 1.08 -9.61 -3.28
N GLY A 137 1.26 -10.89 -2.94
CA GLY A 137 0.20 -11.73 -2.37
C GLY A 137 -0.84 -12.28 -3.37
N ASN A 138 -0.71 -12.02 -4.68
CA ASN A 138 -1.59 -12.53 -5.74
C ASN A 138 -3.09 -12.32 -5.48
N LYS A 139 -3.47 -11.19 -4.87
CA LYS A 139 -4.87 -10.88 -4.60
C LYS A 139 -5.54 -10.40 -5.87
N LYS A 140 -6.77 -10.85 -6.11
CA LYS A 140 -7.51 -10.55 -7.33
C LYS A 140 -8.81 -9.84 -7.01
N ALA A 141 -9.14 -8.81 -7.78
CA ALA A 141 -10.43 -8.14 -7.77
C ALA A 141 -10.90 -7.95 -9.21
N THR A 142 -12.21 -8.05 -9.45
CA THR A 142 -12.76 -8.01 -10.81
C THR A 142 -13.81 -6.91 -10.92
N THR A 143 -13.74 -6.13 -11.99
CA THR A 143 -14.71 -5.10 -12.36
C THR A 143 -15.36 -5.48 -13.69
N LYS A 144 -16.69 -5.51 -13.74
CA LYS A 144 -17.44 -5.73 -14.97
C LYS A 144 -17.71 -4.40 -15.67
N VAL A 145 -17.26 -4.25 -16.90
CA VAL A 145 -17.45 -3.07 -17.73
C VAL A 145 -18.45 -3.42 -18.83
N THR A 146 -19.50 -2.60 -18.96
CA THR A 146 -20.51 -2.73 -20.02
C THR A 146 -20.39 -1.52 -20.92
N VAL A 147 -20.04 -1.74 -22.17
CA VAL A 147 -19.93 -0.70 -23.19
C VAL A 147 -21.21 -0.69 -24.01
N ASN A 148 -21.97 0.41 -23.98
CA ASN A 148 -23.15 0.60 -24.79
C ASN A 148 -22.80 1.25 -26.12
N GLN A 149 -23.61 1.00 -27.15
CA GLN A 149 -23.46 1.70 -28.43
C GLN A 149 -23.61 3.21 -28.18
N PRO A 150 -22.77 4.04 -28.83
CA PRO A 150 -22.96 5.47 -28.76
C PRO A 150 -24.34 5.72 -29.39
N GLN A 151 -25.20 6.49 -28.71
CA GLN A 151 -26.41 6.93 -29.36
C GLN A 151 -25.98 7.75 -30.58
N SER A 152 -26.20 7.20 -31.77
CA SER A 152 -26.18 7.99 -32.99
C SER A 152 -27.29 9.03 -32.86
N ASP A 153 -26.97 10.23 -32.40
CA ASP A 153 -27.71 11.40 -32.82
C ASP A 153 -27.44 11.53 -34.32
N SER A 154 -28.35 10.96 -35.10
CA SER A 154 -28.52 11.29 -36.50
C SER A 154 -28.76 12.79 -36.57
N ASP A 155 -27.70 13.51 -36.95
CA ASP A 155 -27.71 14.87 -37.43
C ASP A 155 -28.78 14.99 -38.54
N GLU A 156 -29.98 15.46 -38.18
CA GLU A 156 -30.95 15.92 -39.17
C GLU A 156 -30.64 17.41 -39.42
N SER A 157 -29.64 17.63 -40.27
CA SER A 157 -29.49 18.86 -41.03
C SER A 157 -30.79 19.10 -41.82
N GLN A 158 -31.66 19.98 -41.33
CA GLN A 158 -32.72 20.57 -42.14
C GLN A 158 -32.19 21.87 -42.77
N GLU A 159 -32.22 21.86 -44.09
CA GLU A 159 -31.82 22.88 -45.07
C GLU A 159 -32.57 24.21 -44.93
#